data_AF-A0A175JZ85-F1
#
_entry.id   AF-A0A175JZ85-F1
#
_cell.length_a   1.000
_cell.length_b   1.000
_cell.length_c   1.000
_cell.angle_alpha   90.00
_cell.angle_beta   90.00
_cell.angle_gamma   90.00
#
_symmetry.space_group_name_H-M   'P 1'
#
loop_
_entity.id
_entity.type
_entity.pdbx_description
1 polymer ?
#
loop_
_entity_poly.entity_id
_entity_poly.type
_entity_poly.pdbx_seq_one_letter_code
_entity_poly.pdbx_strand_id
1 'polypeptide(L)'
;MSCEQDKERSLKDYWYPKEIGEQNEILPSLKTNVNRGSPLTKGIDFTVTTILYSIPLIILYISYKTWYSFLDVSNGIFVENNKCVLIVGFVIVLGLIAGGVYYWATRRRQVLLVDFAVAWPDDNLKITADGVRDIIVKCGLFEQQYIDFQTKLLYRTGLGNETYLPRPFHEYPFKTTMALSREECFYFFSIFLLYFSNSNKNLNFSNQNNNYFSKNVIQIVYIAEY
;
A
#
# COMPACT_ATOMS: atom_id res chain seq x y z
N MET A 1 50.30 -21.32 -0.73
CA MET A 1 49.83 -21.27 0.67
C MET A 1 49.72 -19.78 0.99
N SER A 2 48.57 -19.12 0.87
CA SER A 2 47.21 -19.45 1.28
C SER A 2 46.24 -18.89 0.23
N CYS A 3 45.41 -19.75 -0.35
CA CYS A 3 44.23 -19.34 -1.12
C CYS A 3 43.23 -18.86 -0.07
N GLU A 4 43.10 -17.55 0.09
CA GLU A 4 42.06 -16.97 0.93
C GLU A 4 40.74 -17.34 0.25
N GLN A 5 40.09 -18.37 0.77
CA GLN A 5 38.76 -18.78 0.36
C GLN A 5 37.87 -17.55 0.52
N ASP A 6 37.58 -16.87 -0.59
CA ASP A 6 36.47 -15.94 -0.72
C ASP A 6 35.23 -16.70 -0.26
N LYS A 7 34.93 -16.53 1.02
CA LYS A 7 33.79 -17.12 1.69
C LYS A 7 32.60 -16.55 0.94
N GLU A 8 32.04 -17.35 0.03
CA GLU A 8 30.87 -17.00 -0.76
C GLU A 8 29.91 -16.33 0.20
N ARG A 9 29.66 -15.02 -0.03
CA ARG A 9 28.99 -14.12 0.91
C ARG A 9 27.60 -14.70 1.17
N SER A 10 27.52 -15.60 2.15
CA SER A 10 26.33 -16.35 2.51
C SER A 10 25.33 -15.29 2.92
N LEU A 11 24.42 -14.99 2.01
CA LEU A 11 23.33 -14.07 2.27
C LEU A 11 22.56 -14.66 3.45
N LYS A 12 22.13 -13.80 4.37
CA LYS A 12 21.21 -14.22 5.42
C LYS A 12 20.00 -14.83 4.73
N ASP A 13 19.51 -15.95 5.26
CA ASP A 13 18.28 -16.57 4.77
C ASP A 13 17.17 -15.52 4.66
N TYR A 14 16.43 -15.58 3.56
CA TYR A 14 15.33 -14.67 3.33
C TYR A 14 14.29 -14.91 4.43
N TRP A 15 13.92 -13.84 5.14
CA TRP A 15 12.92 -13.96 6.20
C TRP A 15 11.55 -14.21 5.55
N TYR A 16 10.94 -15.36 5.85
CA TYR A 16 9.57 -15.70 5.50
C TYR A 16 8.80 -16.01 6.79
N PRO A 17 7.57 -15.48 6.96
CA PRO A 17 6.75 -15.83 8.11
C PRO A 17 6.37 -17.31 8.02
N LYS A 18 6.72 -18.09 9.05
CA LYS A 18 6.38 -19.51 9.15
C LYS A 18 5.01 -19.70 9.79
N GLU A 19 4.57 -18.72 10.58
CA GLU A 19 3.29 -18.72 11.26
C GLU A 19 2.46 -17.45 10.96
N ILE A 20 1.14 -17.59 11.04
CA ILE A 20 0.21 -16.49 10.80
C ILE A 20 0.31 -15.49 11.95
N GLY A 21 0.74 -14.27 11.63
CA GLY A 21 0.95 -13.18 12.61
C GLY A 21 2.41 -13.00 13.04
N GLU A 22 3.32 -13.84 12.56
CA GLU A 22 4.75 -13.66 12.76
C GLU A 22 5.22 -12.38 12.06
N GLN A 23 5.90 -11.49 12.81
CA GLN A 23 6.34 -10.21 12.31
C GLN A 23 7.87 -10.18 12.25
N ASN A 24 8.43 -9.78 11.10
CA ASN A 24 9.87 -9.70 10.89
C ASN A 24 10.53 -8.82 11.95
N GLU A 25 11.57 -9.35 12.60
CA GLU A 25 12.38 -8.65 13.61
C GLU A 25 13.00 -7.35 13.08
N ILE A 26 13.18 -7.25 11.75
CA ILE A 26 13.74 -6.08 11.06
C ILE A 26 12.68 -4.98 10.85
N LEU A 27 11.38 -5.31 10.85
CA LEU A 27 10.29 -4.34 10.63
C LEU A 27 10.32 -3.11 11.56
N PRO A 28 10.57 -3.20 12.87
CA PRO A 28 10.66 -2.00 13.71
C PRO A 28 11.77 -1.05 13.23
N SER A 29 12.94 -1.59 12.85
CA SER A 29 14.04 -0.78 12.32
C SER A 29 13.66 -0.12 10.98
N LEU A 30 12.93 -0.82 10.11
CA LEU A 30 12.44 -0.26 8.85
C LEU A 30 11.38 0.79 9.08
N LYS A 31 10.44 0.59 10.01
CA LYS A 31 9.45 1.61 10.40
C LYS A 31 10.15 2.88 10.89
N THR A 32 11.22 2.75 11.67
CA THR A 32 12.00 3.91 12.11
C THR A 32 12.81 4.57 10.97
N ASN A 33 13.21 3.82 9.95
CA ASN A 33 14.01 4.30 8.82
C ASN A 33 13.16 4.87 7.67
N VAL A 34 11.94 4.37 7.48
CA VAL A 34 10.92 4.97 6.59
C VAL A 34 10.42 6.29 7.17
N ASN A 35 10.45 6.43 8.50
CA ASN A 35 10.24 7.71 9.17
C ASN A 35 11.47 8.64 9.01
N ARG A 36 11.89 8.88 7.75
CA ARG A 36 12.87 9.90 7.37
C ARG A 36 12.21 11.27 7.43
N GLY A 37 12.03 11.76 8.65
CA GLY A 37 11.76 13.17 8.86
C GLY A 37 13.03 13.98 8.64
N SER A 38 13.38 14.22 7.37
CA SER A 38 14.32 15.29 7.01
C SER A 38 13.88 16.57 7.73
N PRO A 39 14.81 17.40 8.23
CA PRO A 39 14.44 18.65 8.90
C PRO A 39 13.53 19.53 8.03
N LEU A 40 13.64 19.41 6.70
CA LEU A 40 12.83 20.15 5.74
C LEU A 40 11.39 19.63 5.66
N THR A 41 11.16 18.31 5.61
CA THR A 41 9.79 17.74 5.66
C THR A 41 9.13 17.98 7.01
N LYS A 42 9.87 17.83 8.11
CA LYS A 42 9.37 18.19 9.45
C LYS A 42 9.00 19.68 9.55
N GLY A 43 9.78 20.54 8.90
CA GLY A 43 9.49 21.97 8.80
C GLY A 43 8.18 22.24 8.07
N ILE A 44 7.97 21.62 6.90
CA ILE A 44 6.73 21.74 6.12
C ILE A 44 5.53 21.27 6.96
N ASP A 45 5.62 20.10 7.58
CA ASP A 45 4.53 19.57 8.41
C ASP A 45 4.20 20.51 9.58
N PHE A 46 5.22 21.09 10.23
CA PHE A 46 5.03 22.07 11.29
C PHE A 46 4.36 23.35 10.77
N THR A 47 4.79 23.87 9.62
CA THR A 47 4.20 25.05 9.00
C THR A 47 2.74 24.82 8.61
N VAL A 48 2.43 23.69 7.98
CA VAL A 48 1.04 23.35 7.60
C VAL A 48 0.16 23.18 8.84
N THR A 49 0.67 22.51 9.87
CA THR A 49 -0.06 22.30 11.13
C THR A 49 -0.35 23.62 11.83
N THR A 50 0.64 24.52 11.93
CA THR A 50 0.47 25.84 12.55
C THR A 50 -0.50 26.72 11.76
N ILE A 51 -0.47 26.71 10.42
CA ILE A 51 -1.45 27.41 9.58
C ILE A 51 -2.86 26.84 9.81
N LEU A 52 -3.01 25.52 9.85
CA LEU A 52 -4.32 24.87 10.05
C LEU A 52 -4.95 25.24 11.40
N TYR A 53 -4.16 25.34 12.47
CA TYR A 53 -4.64 25.78 13.78
C TYR A 53 -4.89 27.29 13.87
N SER A 54 -4.24 28.11 13.03
CA SER A 54 -4.45 29.57 13.03
C SER A 54 -5.85 29.95 12.53
N ILE A 55 -6.40 29.21 11.57
CA ILE A 55 -7.72 29.47 10.98
C ILE A 55 -8.87 29.44 12.00
N PRO A 56 -9.06 28.38 12.82
CA PRO A 56 -10.11 28.36 13.83
C PRO A 56 -9.90 29.41 14.93
N LEU A 57 -8.66 29.77 15.27
CA LEU A 57 -8.38 30.85 16.23
C LEU A 57 -8.80 32.23 15.69
N ILE A 58 -8.58 32.49 14.41
CA ILE A 58 -9.02 33.73 13.75
C ILE A 58 -10.55 33.79 13.72
N ILE A 59 -11.23 32.69 13.37
CA ILE A 59 -12.70 32.61 13.36
C ILE A 59 -13.25 32.85 14.78
N LEU A 60 -12.65 32.26 15.80
CA LEU A 60 -13.05 32.44 17.19
C LEU A 60 -12.85 33.89 17.66
N TYR A 61 -11.74 34.52 17.27
CA TYR A 61 -11.46 35.93 17.58
C TYR A 61 -12.46 36.90 16.92
N ILE A 62 -12.76 36.70 15.63
CA ILE A 62 -13.77 37.50 14.92
C ILE A 62 -15.14 37.30 15.55
N SER A 63 -15.50 36.05 15.88
CA SER A 63 -16.78 35.72 16.54
C SER A 63 -16.91 36.40 17.91
N TYR A 64 -15.85 36.39 18.72
CA TYR A 64 -15.80 37.09 20.01
C TYR A 64 -15.97 38.61 19.85
N LYS A 65 -15.28 39.22 18.89
CA LYS A 65 -15.34 40.67 18.67
C LYS A 65 -16.73 41.12 18.19
N THR A 66 -17.31 40.39 17.25
CA THR A 66 -18.68 40.64 16.76
C THR A 66 -19.70 40.50 17.89
N TRP A 67 -19.54 39.50 18.76
CA TRP A 67 -20.38 39.30 19.93
C TRP A 67 -20.27 40.45 20.94
N TYR A 68 -19.04 40.85 21.29
CA TYR A 68 -18.81 41.96 22.22
C TYR A 68 -19.42 43.27 21.70
N SER A 69 -19.25 43.55 20.41
CA SER A 69 -19.85 44.73 19.77
C SER A 69 -21.38 44.68 19.75
N PHE A 70 -21.98 43.50 19.58
CA PHE A 70 -23.45 43.35 19.61
C PHE A 70 -24.01 43.56 21.04
N LEU A 71 -23.31 43.05 22.05
CA LEU A 71 -23.65 43.31 23.44
C LEU A 71 -23.56 44.81 23.79
N ASP A 72 -22.52 45.49 23.29
CA ASP A 72 -22.27 46.92 23.54
C ASP A 72 -23.27 47.85 22.81
N VAL A 73 -23.64 47.53 21.57
CA VAL A 73 -24.68 48.28 20.81
C VAL A 73 -26.06 48.20 21.49
N SER A 74 -26.26 47.23 22.39
CA SER A 74 -27.53 46.97 23.08
C SER A 74 -27.62 47.55 24.51
N ASN A 75 -26.77 48.52 24.87
CA ASN A 75 -26.72 49.14 26.21
C ASN A 75 -28.05 49.77 26.70
N GLY A 76 -29.13 49.75 25.92
CA GLY A 76 -30.47 50.17 26.34
C GLY A 76 -31.58 49.09 26.39
N ILE A 77 -31.37 47.87 25.88
CA ILE A 77 -32.48 46.91 25.64
C ILE A 77 -32.45 45.66 26.55
N PHE A 78 -31.29 45.23 27.04
CA PHE A 78 -31.18 43.99 27.82
C PHE A 78 -30.87 44.26 29.30
N VAL A 79 -31.87 43.99 30.16
CA VAL A 79 -31.76 43.94 31.63
C VAL A 79 -30.66 42.95 32.04
N GLU A 80 -29.92 43.23 33.12
CA GLU A 80 -28.73 42.47 33.55
C GLU A 80 -28.92 40.95 33.59
N ASN A 81 -30.10 40.47 34.01
CA ASN A 81 -30.39 39.04 34.10
C ASN A 81 -30.38 38.31 32.75
N ASN A 82 -30.74 39.00 31.65
CA ASN A 82 -30.78 38.40 30.32
C ASN A 82 -29.38 38.31 29.68
N LYS A 83 -28.43 39.17 30.13
CA LYS A 83 -27.04 39.16 29.65
C LYS A 83 -26.33 37.85 30.04
N CYS A 84 -26.53 37.38 31.26
CA CYS A 84 -25.92 36.13 31.75
C CYS A 84 -26.37 34.91 30.94
N VAL A 85 -27.67 34.79 30.65
CA VAL A 85 -28.23 33.66 29.89
C VAL A 85 -27.69 33.62 28.45
N LEU A 86 -27.56 34.79 27.81
CA LEU A 86 -27.00 34.90 26.45
C LEU A 86 -25.51 34.53 26.41
N ILE A 87 -24.72 34.96 27.40
CA ILE A 87 -23.29 34.61 27.50
C ILE A 87 -23.13 33.09 27.66
N VAL A 88 -23.90 32.48 28.57
CA VAL A 88 -23.82 31.03 28.82
C VAL A 88 -24.21 30.22 27.58
N GLY A 89 -25.29 30.60 26.89
CA GLY A 89 -25.70 29.94 25.65
C GLY A 89 -24.64 29.99 24.56
N PHE A 90 -23.96 31.12 24.40
CA PHE A 90 -22.90 31.29 23.40
C PHE A 90 -21.65 30.46 23.72
N VAL A 91 -21.23 30.39 24.99
CA VAL A 91 -20.10 29.56 25.41
C VAL A 91 -20.35 28.08 25.12
N ILE A 92 -21.58 27.60 25.32
CA ILE A 92 -21.96 26.22 25.02
C ILE A 92 -21.87 25.96 23.50
N VAL A 93 -22.41 26.85 22.68
CA VAL A 93 -22.38 26.71 21.21
C VAL A 93 -20.94 26.76 20.67
N LEU A 94 -20.11 27.69 21.17
CA LEU A 94 -18.68 27.74 20.81
C LEU A 94 -17.94 26.47 21.24
N GLY A 95 -18.23 25.94 22.44
CA GLY A 95 -17.65 24.70 22.93
C GLY A 95 -17.96 23.51 22.04
N LEU A 96 -19.22 23.39 21.57
CA LEU A 96 -19.64 22.33 20.66
C LEU A 96 -18.97 22.44 19.28
N ILE A 97 -18.88 23.66 18.73
CA ILE A 97 -18.23 23.90 17.42
C ILE A 97 -16.73 23.63 17.52
N ALA A 98 -16.05 24.18 18.53
CA ALA A 98 -14.62 23.97 18.75
C ALA A 98 -14.30 22.49 19.01
N GLY A 99 -15.13 21.80 19.80
CA GLY A 99 -15.00 20.37 20.03
C GLY A 99 -15.17 19.54 18.76
N GLY A 100 -16.14 19.89 17.90
CA GLY A 100 -16.35 19.24 16.60
C GLY A 100 -15.18 19.45 15.63
N VAL A 101 -14.67 20.69 15.54
CA VAL A 101 -13.49 21.01 14.70
C VAL A 101 -12.25 20.31 15.22
N TYR A 102 -12.03 20.29 16.53
CA TYR A 102 -10.91 19.57 17.15
C TYR A 102 -10.99 18.07 16.92
N TYR A 103 -12.18 17.48 17.05
CA TYR A 103 -12.40 16.06 16.78
C TYR A 103 -12.10 15.71 15.33
N TRP A 104 -12.51 16.56 14.37
CA TRP A 104 -12.24 16.35 12.95
C TRP A 104 -10.76 16.55 12.61
N ALA A 105 -10.10 17.56 13.19
CA ALA A 105 -8.68 17.85 12.96
C ALA A 105 -7.74 16.80 13.59
N THR A 106 -8.12 16.22 14.74
CA THR A 106 -7.30 15.22 15.44
C THR A 106 -7.47 13.82 14.87
N ARG A 107 -8.53 13.58 14.08
CA ARG A 107 -8.78 12.28 13.46
C ARG A 107 -7.78 12.03 12.35
N ARG A 108 -6.78 11.19 12.63
CA ARG A 108 -5.86 10.67 11.61
C ARG A 108 -6.66 9.96 10.50
N ARG A 109 -6.39 10.30 9.25
CA ARG A 109 -6.97 9.64 8.08
C ARG A 109 -6.52 8.19 8.08
N GLN A 110 -7.47 7.27 8.20
CA GLN A 110 -7.21 5.84 8.16
C GLN A 110 -6.95 5.42 6.72
N VAL A 111 -5.76 4.89 6.47
CA VAL A 111 -5.41 4.29 5.19
C VAL A 111 -5.90 2.85 5.22
N LEU A 112 -6.94 2.55 4.45
CA LEU A 112 -7.58 1.24 4.39
C LEU A 112 -7.22 0.56 3.07
N LEU A 113 -6.92 -0.74 3.14
CA LEU A 113 -6.84 -1.58 1.94
C LEU A 113 -8.27 -1.80 1.43
N VAL A 114 -8.64 -1.13 0.34
CA VAL A 114 -10.02 -1.14 -0.18
C VAL A 114 -10.35 -2.43 -0.92
N ASP A 115 -9.45 -2.89 -1.80
CA ASP A 115 -9.62 -4.15 -2.52
C ASP A 115 -8.26 -4.72 -2.93
N PHE A 116 -8.18 -6.03 -3.05
CA PHE A 116 -7.00 -6.73 -3.56
C PHE A 116 -7.45 -7.87 -4.48
N ALA A 117 -6.92 -7.88 -5.70
CA ALA A 117 -7.13 -8.96 -6.65
C ALA A 117 -5.78 -9.54 -7.05
N VAL A 118 -5.79 -10.84 -7.24
CA VAL A 118 -4.58 -11.62 -7.19
C VAL A 118 -4.92 -12.78 -8.12
N ALA A 119 -4.03 -13.12 -9.06
CA ALA A 119 -4.15 -14.36 -9.84
C ALA A 119 -2.87 -15.22 -9.92
N TRP A 120 -2.95 -16.50 -9.61
CA TRP A 120 -1.88 -17.47 -9.42
C TRP A 120 -2.12 -18.50 -10.49
N PRO A 121 -1.05 -19.00 -11.07
CA PRO A 121 -1.16 -19.96 -12.15
C PRO A 121 -1.51 -21.35 -11.60
N ASP A 122 -1.79 -22.26 -12.51
CA ASP A 122 -2.00 -23.67 -12.20
C ASP A 122 -0.67 -24.32 -11.76
N ASP A 123 -0.74 -25.34 -10.90
CA ASP A 123 0.45 -26.00 -10.34
C ASP A 123 1.26 -26.73 -11.41
N ASN A 124 0.67 -27.01 -12.57
CA ASN A 124 1.36 -27.53 -13.74
C ASN A 124 2.45 -26.59 -14.28
N LEU A 125 2.39 -25.30 -13.96
CA LEU A 125 3.42 -24.31 -14.34
C LEU A 125 4.50 -24.13 -13.26
N LYS A 126 4.36 -24.82 -12.12
CA LYS A 126 5.23 -24.68 -10.96
C LYS A 126 6.53 -25.46 -11.17
N ILE A 127 7.64 -24.84 -10.80
CA ILE A 127 8.96 -25.41 -10.93
C ILE A 127 9.86 -24.99 -9.77
N THR A 128 10.75 -25.87 -9.34
CA THR A 128 11.76 -25.58 -8.32
C THR A 128 12.89 -24.76 -8.91
N ALA A 129 13.62 -24.02 -8.06
CA ALA A 129 14.82 -23.30 -8.49
C ALA A 129 15.84 -24.23 -9.20
N ASP A 130 16.01 -25.45 -8.69
CA ASP A 130 16.90 -26.44 -9.31
C ASP A 130 16.40 -26.86 -10.70
N GLY A 131 15.08 -27.01 -10.89
CA GLY A 131 14.49 -27.29 -12.19
C GLY A 131 14.74 -26.17 -13.22
N VAL A 132 14.70 -24.90 -12.79
CA VAL A 132 15.04 -23.77 -13.66
C VAL A 132 16.53 -23.79 -14.04
N ARG A 133 17.41 -24.11 -13.08
CA ARG A 133 18.85 -24.29 -13.36
C ARG A 133 19.08 -25.38 -14.41
N ASP A 134 18.41 -26.52 -14.26
CA ASP A 134 18.49 -27.62 -15.23
C ASP A 134 18.04 -27.21 -16.62
N ILE A 135 16.97 -26.41 -16.71
CA ILE A 135 16.48 -25.86 -17.97
C ILE A 135 17.54 -24.95 -18.62
N ILE A 136 18.16 -24.06 -17.85
CA ILE A 136 19.21 -23.14 -18.33
C ILE A 136 20.43 -23.93 -18.85
N VAL A 137 20.81 -25.01 -18.17
CA VAL A 137 21.92 -25.89 -18.61
C VAL A 137 21.53 -26.68 -19.86
N LYS A 138 20.35 -27.30 -19.89
CA LYS A 138 19.84 -28.09 -21.03
C LYS A 138 19.59 -27.26 -22.28
N CYS A 139 19.26 -25.99 -22.11
CA CYS A 139 19.09 -25.01 -23.18
C CYS A 139 20.31 -24.98 -24.12
N GLY A 140 21.53 -25.15 -23.59
CA GLY A 140 22.77 -25.22 -24.38
C GLY A 140 23.11 -23.95 -25.19
N LEU A 141 22.29 -22.90 -25.07
CA LEU A 141 22.42 -21.63 -25.78
C LEU A 141 23.32 -20.63 -25.04
N PHE A 142 23.66 -20.90 -23.78
CA PHE A 142 24.39 -19.99 -22.91
C PHE A 142 25.79 -20.51 -22.60
N GLU A 143 26.77 -19.61 -22.60
CA GLU A 143 28.13 -19.90 -22.12
C GLU A 143 28.14 -20.07 -20.60
N GLN A 144 29.08 -20.86 -20.08
CA GLN A 144 29.16 -21.23 -18.66
C GLN A 144 29.12 -20.04 -17.70
N GLN A 145 29.75 -18.92 -18.06
CA GLN A 145 29.75 -17.70 -17.22
C GLN A 145 28.34 -17.11 -17.05
N TYR A 146 27.50 -17.16 -18.09
CA TYR A 146 26.11 -16.70 -18.03
C TYR A 146 25.24 -17.67 -17.24
N ILE A 147 25.49 -18.98 -17.36
CA ILE A 147 24.80 -20.00 -16.57
C ILE A 147 25.07 -19.76 -15.08
N ASP A 148 26.32 -19.55 -14.70
CA ASP A 148 26.70 -19.29 -13.31
C ASP A 148 26.11 -17.97 -12.80
N PHE A 149 26.06 -16.94 -13.64
CA PHE A 149 25.41 -15.66 -13.30
C PHE A 149 23.90 -15.80 -13.10
N GLN A 150 23.18 -16.42 -14.04
CA GLN A 150 21.73 -16.63 -13.95
C GLN A 150 21.37 -17.53 -12.76
N THR A 151 22.18 -18.57 -12.51
CA THR A 151 22.02 -19.44 -11.34
C THR A 151 22.20 -18.66 -10.04
N LYS A 152 23.26 -17.84 -9.93
CA LYS A 152 23.44 -16.95 -8.77
C LYS A 152 22.26 -15.99 -8.63
N LEU A 153 21.73 -15.47 -9.73
CA LEU A 153 20.58 -14.56 -9.72
C LEU A 153 19.30 -15.26 -9.23
N LEU A 154 19.08 -16.51 -9.65
CA LEU A 154 17.92 -17.31 -9.29
C LEU A 154 17.81 -17.48 -7.76
N TYR A 155 18.92 -17.78 -7.08
CA TYR A 155 18.94 -17.90 -5.62
C TYR A 155 19.03 -16.53 -4.89
N ARG A 156 19.31 -15.43 -5.58
CA ARG A 156 19.50 -14.09 -4.98
C ARG A 156 18.30 -13.14 -5.14
N THR A 157 17.39 -13.42 -6.06
CA THR A 157 16.26 -12.54 -6.40
C THR A 157 15.10 -12.62 -5.43
N GLY A 158 15.15 -13.53 -4.45
CA GLY A 158 14.05 -13.74 -3.51
C GLY A 158 12.83 -14.42 -4.14
N LEU A 159 12.96 -14.94 -5.38
CA LEU A 159 12.04 -15.96 -5.87
C LEU A 159 12.12 -17.13 -4.87
N GLY A 160 11.00 -17.52 -4.28
CA GLY A 160 10.96 -18.61 -3.31
C GLY A 160 11.51 -19.93 -3.89
N ASN A 161 11.56 -20.98 -3.07
CA ASN A 161 12.08 -22.29 -3.48
C ASN A 161 11.36 -22.86 -4.72
N GLU A 162 10.12 -22.43 -4.95
CA GLU A 162 9.30 -22.77 -6.08
C GLU A 162 8.78 -21.49 -6.74
N THR A 163 8.80 -21.47 -8.08
CA THR A 163 8.32 -20.35 -8.90
C THR A 163 7.47 -20.88 -10.05
N TYR A 164 6.79 -19.99 -10.75
CA TYR A 164 6.00 -20.34 -11.93
C TYR A 164 6.70 -19.85 -13.18
N LEU A 165 6.95 -20.78 -14.10
CA LEU A 165 7.45 -20.46 -15.42
C LEU A 165 6.37 -20.62 -16.49
N PRO A 166 6.40 -19.78 -17.55
CA PRO A 166 5.49 -19.94 -18.67
C PRO A 166 5.63 -21.32 -19.33
N ARG A 167 4.53 -21.85 -19.86
CA ARG A 167 4.47 -23.22 -20.42
C ARG A 167 5.59 -23.56 -21.42
N PRO A 168 6.01 -22.65 -22.33
CA PRO A 168 7.09 -22.93 -23.29
C PRO A 168 8.40 -23.38 -22.65
N PHE A 169 8.67 -22.99 -21.40
CA PHE A 169 9.90 -23.33 -20.69
C PHE A 169 9.87 -24.73 -20.05
N HIS A 170 8.70 -25.35 -19.92
CA HIS A 170 8.55 -26.69 -19.35
C HIS A 170 8.78 -27.82 -20.36
N GLU A 171 8.78 -27.50 -21.66
CA GLU A 171 9.04 -28.47 -22.72
C GLU A 171 10.43 -28.25 -23.35
N TYR A 172 11.17 -29.33 -23.56
CA TYR A 172 12.44 -29.30 -24.30
C TYR A 172 12.34 -30.12 -25.60
N PRO A 173 12.73 -29.58 -26.76
CA PRO A 173 13.18 -28.20 -27.01
C PRO A 173 12.06 -27.18 -26.81
N PHE A 174 12.41 -25.95 -26.43
CA PHE A 174 11.42 -24.90 -26.16
C PHE A 174 10.53 -24.66 -27.37
N LYS A 175 9.22 -24.75 -27.18
CA LYS A 175 8.23 -24.43 -28.21
C LYS A 175 7.77 -22.99 -28.07
N THR A 176 8.48 -22.06 -28.70
CA THR A 176 8.10 -20.65 -28.76
C THR A 176 7.20 -20.39 -29.97
N THR A 177 5.93 -20.80 -29.87
CA THR A 177 4.93 -20.53 -30.92
C THR A 177 4.07 -19.34 -30.58
N MET A 178 3.61 -18.60 -31.60
CA MET A 178 2.69 -17.47 -31.43
C MET A 178 1.36 -17.89 -30.76
N ALA A 179 0.95 -19.15 -30.94
CA ALA A 179 -0.22 -19.71 -30.27
C ALA A 179 -0.03 -19.76 -28.73
N LEU A 180 1.09 -20.29 -28.24
CA LEU A 180 1.40 -20.36 -26.81
C LEU A 180 1.56 -18.96 -26.19
N SER A 181 2.20 -18.02 -26.90
CA SER A 181 2.29 -16.62 -26.44
C SER A 181 0.91 -15.95 -26.31
N ARG A 182 -0.05 -16.34 -27.15
CA ARG A 182 -1.43 -15.82 -27.07
C ARG A 182 -2.17 -16.36 -25.85
N GLU A 183 -1.94 -17.63 -25.50
CA GLU A 183 -2.48 -18.21 -24.26
C GLU A 183 -1.93 -17.50 -23.02
N GLU A 184 -0.63 -17.20 -22.97
CA GLU A 184 -0.02 -16.43 -21.89
C GLU A 184 -0.60 -15.01 -21.77
N CYS A 185 -0.75 -14.34 -22.91
CA CYS A 185 -1.36 -13.02 -22.96
C CYS A 185 -2.81 -13.06 -22.45
N PHE A 186 -3.55 -14.13 -22.75
CA PHE A 186 -4.91 -14.32 -22.25
C PHE A 186 -4.95 -14.46 -20.73
N TYR A 187 -4.00 -15.17 -20.10
CA TYR A 187 -3.92 -15.19 -18.64
C TYR A 187 -3.74 -13.80 -18.07
N PHE A 188 -2.78 -13.03 -18.57
CA PHE A 188 -2.55 -11.66 -18.11
C PHE A 188 -3.78 -10.76 -18.30
N PHE A 189 -4.45 -10.89 -19.45
CA PHE A 189 -5.66 -10.15 -19.76
C PHE A 189 -6.86 -10.57 -18.88
N SER A 190 -6.97 -11.86 -18.54
CA SER A 190 -8.03 -12.36 -17.66
C SER A 190 -7.95 -11.78 -16.24
N ILE A 191 -6.73 -11.56 -15.74
CA ILE A 191 -6.45 -10.92 -14.45
C ILE A 191 -6.85 -9.45 -14.49
N PHE A 192 -6.47 -8.78 -15.58
CA PHE A 192 -6.86 -7.40 -15.81
C PHE A 192 -8.38 -7.23 -15.88
N LEU A 193 -9.09 -8.14 -16.56
CA LEU A 193 -10.54 -8.13 -16.63
C LEU A 193 -11.20 -8.49 -15.29
N LEU A 194 -10.64 -9.40 -14.50
CA LEU A 194 -11.10 -9.65 -13.13
C LEU A 194 -11.04 -8.40 -12.29
N TYR A 195 -9.90 -7.72 -12.32
CA TYR A 195 -9.71 -6.49 -11.57
C TYR A 195 -10.72 -5.41 -12.01
N PHE A 196 -10.87 -5.22 -13.32
CA PHE A 196 -11.82 -4.24 -13.86
C PHE A 196 -13.28 -4.59 -13.54
N SER A 197 -13.64 -5.88 -13.59
CA SER A 197 -14.97 -6.36 -13.23
C SER A 197 -15.25 -6.20 -11.74
N ASN A 198 -14.30 -6.52 -10.87
CA ASN A 198 -14.46 -6.36 -9.42
C ASN A 198 -14.55 -4.87 -9.02
N SER A 199 -13.74 -4.01 -9.64
CA SER A 199 -13.84 -2.55 -9.51
C SER A 199 -15.21 -2.02 -9.96
N ASN A 200 -15.75 -2.59 -11.05
CA ASN A 200 -17.09 -2.29 -11.55
C ASN A 200 -18.22 -3.04 -10.83
N LYS A 201 -18.01 -3.86 -9.79
CA LYS A 201 -19.16 -4.38 -8.99
C LYS A 201 -19.86 -3.28 -8.16
N ASN A 202 -19.30 -2.08 -8.10
CA ASN A 202 -20.03 -0.85 -7.73
C ASN A 202 -20.94 -0.31 -8.86
N LEU A 203 -20.93 -0.93 -10.04
CA LEU A 203 -21.76 -0.66 -11.20
C LEU A 203 -22.26 -1.99 -11.78
N ASN A 204 -23.39 -2.46 -11.23
CA ASN A 204 -24.16 -3.63 -11.67
C ASN A 204 -23.95 -4.05 -13.15
N PHE A 205 -23.06 -5.02 -13.39
CA PHE A 205 -23.05 -5.79 -14.63
C PHE A 205 -23.31 -7.27 -14.32
N SER A 206 -24.43 -7.74 -14.85
CA SER A 206 -25.01 -9.05 -14.68
C SER A 206 -24.12 -10.17 -15.25
N ASN A 207 -23.57 -10.96 -14.33
CA ASN A 207 -23.59 -12.42 -14.28
C ASN A 207 -23.74 -13.18 -15.63
N GLN A 208 -22.62 -13.49 -16.31
CA GLN A 208 -22.59 -14.53 -17.37
C GLN A 208 -21.28 -15.36 -17.44
N ASN A 209 -20.18 -15.04 -16.74
CA ASN A 209 -18.89 -15.72 -16.97
C ASN A 209 -18.24 -16.30 -15.68
N ASN A 210 -19.01 -17.00 -14.85
CA ASN A 210 -18.53 -17.55 -13.56
C ASN A 210 -17.65 -18.81 -13.65
N ASN A 211 -17.46 -19.42 -14.82
CA ASN A 211 -16.82 -20.74 -14.92
C ASN A 211 -15.30 -20.74 -15.10
N TYR A 212 -14.64 -19.60 -15.31
CA TYR A 212 -13.19 -19.55 -15.58
C TYR A 212 -12.34 -18.96 -14.45
N PHE A 213 -12.97 -18.44 -13.39
CA PHE A 213 -12.30 -17.62 -12.37
C PHE A 213 -11.94 -18.37 -11.08
N SER A 214 -11.88 -19.70 -11.13
CA SER A 214 -11.77 -20.51 -9.91
C SER A 214 -10.38 -20.60 -9.31
N LYS A 215 -9.29 -20.28 -10.01
CA LYS A 215 -7.98 -20.65 -9.46
C LYS A 215 -6.96 -19.54 -9.49
N ASN A 216 -6.48 -19.35 -8.25
CA ASN A 216 -5.11 -19.02 -7.89
C ASN A 216 -4.91 -17.48 -7.96
N VAL A 217 -4.16 -16.88 -6.99
CA VAL A 217 -3.92 -15.46 -6.58
C VAL A 217 -2.40 -14.88 -6.56
N ILE A 218 -1.88 -13.94 -7.44
CA ILE A 218 -0.59 -13.12 -7.37
C ILE A 218 -0.79 -11.59 -7.12
N GLN A 219 -0.04 -11.03 -6.14
CA GLN A 219 -0.16 -9.72 -5.45
C GLN A 219 0.20 -8.45 -6.24
N ILE A 220 -0.66 -7.42 -6.17
CA ILE A 220 -0.29 -6.00 -6.30
C ILE A 220 -1.00 -5.21 -5.19
N VAL A 221 -0.23 -4.46 -4.41
CA VAL A 221 -0.69 -3.65 -3.26
C VAL A 221 -0.88 -2.21 -3.72
N TYR A 222 -2.08 -1.65 -3.55
CA TYR A 222 -2.32 -0.22 -3.69
C TYR A 222 -2.74 0.38 -2.35
N ILE A 223 -2.12 1.51 -2.02
CA ILE A 223 -2.39 2.32 -0.84
C ILE A 223 -3.20 3.53 -1.32
N ALA A 224 -4.48 3.61 -0.93
CA ALA A 224 -5.29 4.78 -1.15
C ALA A 224 -5.20 5.71 0.07
N GLU A 225 -4.60 6.89 -0.11
CA GLU A 225 -4.74 8.00 0.82
C GLU A 225 -6.05 8.73 0.52
N TYR A 226 -6.98 8.74 1.49
CA TYR A 226 -8.17 9.60 1.49
C TYR A 226 -7.94 10.81 2.36
#